data_AF-A0A0R0CP79-F1
#
_entry.id   AF-A0A0R0CP79-F1
#
_cell.length_a   1.000
_cell.length_b   1.000
_cell.length_c   1.000
_cell.angle_alpha   90.00
_cell.angle_beta   90.00
_cell.angle_gamma   90.00
#
_symmetry.space_group_name_H-M   'P 1'
#
loop_
_entity.id
_entity.type
_entity.pdbx_description
1 polymer ?
#
loop_
_entity_poly.entity_id
_entity_poly.type
_entity_poly.pdbx_seq_one_letter_code
_entity_poly.pdbx_strand_id
1 'polypeptide(L)'
;MKRSLIAAIALASLLPMSQAMAHKTWLLPSQTVIAGDSPWITVDAAVSNDLFYFNHVPLRTDGLVITAPDGSQMQAQNVATGKYRTVFDVELKQTGTYRIAVVNNGLFGSWEENGQRKRWRGSPASFASEVPKDAKDLQVSQSTGRIETFVTNGSPSQTALAATGQGLELVAVTHPNDLFAGESATFRMLLDGKPASGLQFEITRGGTRYRNAQESIHVSTDAEGQFSVTWPEAGMYWLETTYEDDRTSLPQAGKRRLSYVATLEVLPQ
;
A
#
# COMPACT_ATOMS: atom_id res chain seq x y z
N MET A 1 -13.84 42.40 47.11
CA MET A 1 -13.66 42.20 45.66
C MET A 1 -12.17 42.23 45.35
N LYS A 2 -11.64 41.15 44.78
CA LYS A 2 -10.59 41.04 43.74
C LYS A 2 -9.85 39.72 43.94
N ARG A 3 -10.28 38.74 43.15
CA ARG A 3 -9.65 37.44 42.92
C ARG A 3 -8.41 37.68 42.06
N SER A 4 -7.25 37.20 42.48
CA SER A 4 -6.07 37.12 41.63
C SER A 4 -5.80 35.65 41.33
N LEU A 5 -6.24 35.20 40.15
CA LEU A 5 -5.88 33.92 39.56
C LEU A 5 -4.38 33.92 39.28
N ILE A 6 -3.65 32.94 39.84
CA ILE A 6 -2.33 32.57 39.34
C ILE A 6 -2.58 31.56 38.22
N ALA A 7 -2.40 32.01 36.98
CA ALA A 7 -2.48 31.16 35.80
C ALA A 7 -1.19 30.34 35.66
N ALA A 8 -1.32 29.02 35.74
CA ALA A 8 -0.26 28.09 35.39
C ALA A 8 -0.11 28.05 33.87
N ILE A 9 1.02 28.55 33.35
CA ILE A 9 1.41 28.33 31.96
C ILE A 9 2.11 26.97 31.91
N ALA A 10 1.34 25.92 31.61
CA ALA A 10 1.89 24.65 31.17
C ALA A 10 2.24 24.79 29.68
N LEU A 11 3.50 25.14 29.39
CA LEU A 11 4.03 25.16 28.04
C LEU A 11 4.22 23.71 27.58
N ALA A 12 3.17 23.13 26.99
CA ALA A 12 3.23 21.83 26.35
C ALA A 12 4.19 21.92 25.16
N SER A 13 5.40 21.39 25.34
CA SER A 13 6.37 21.18 24.27
C SER A 13 5.78 20.19 23.26
N LEU A 14 5.19 20.71 22.19
CA LEU A 14 4.97 19.99 20.93
C LEU A 14 6.34 19.62 20.36
N LEU A 15 6.88 18.49 20.81
CA LEU A 15 7.99 17.86 20.12
C LEU A 15 7.47 17.48 18.73
N PRO A 16 8.11 17.95 17.63
CA PRO A 16 7.79 17.42 16.31
C PRO A 16 8.11 15.93 16.37
N MET A 17 7.08 15.10 16.24
CA MET A 17 7.26 13.66 16.04
C MET A 17 8.16 13.54 14.82
N SER A 18 9.38 13.04 15.03
CA SER A 18 10.30 12.71 13.95
C SER A 18 9.51 11.83 12.99
N GLN A 19 9.15 12.37 11.82
CA GLN A 19 8.57 11.60 10.73
C GLN A 19 9.60 10.52 10.42
N ALA A 20 9.38 9.32 10.94
CA ALA A 20 10.15 8.16 10.56
C ALA A 20 9.98 8.07 9.04
N MET A 21 11.06 8.30 8.30
CA MET A 21 11.13 8.11 6.86
C MET A 21 10.94 6.61 6.60
N ALA A 22 9.69 6.16 6.64
CA ALA A 22 9.33 4.83 6.23
C ALA A 22 9.59 4.74 4.73
N HIS A 23 10.35 3.73 4.32
CA HIS A 23 10.60 3.48 2.91
C HIS A 23 9.27 3.36 2.16
N LYS A 24 9.12 4.11 1.06
CA LYS A 24 7.90 4.12 0.25
C LYS A 24 7.96 3.00 -0.77
N THR A 25 7.07 2.03 -0.66
CA THR A 25 6.88 0.98 -1.67
C THR A 25 5.88 1.46 -2.71
N TRP A 26 6.04 1.09 -3.98
CA TRP A 26 5.10 1.51 -5.02
C TRP A 26 5.19 0.66 -6.29
N LEU A 27 4.08 0.65 -7.01
CA LEU A 27 3.98 0.26 -8.42
C LEU A 27 3.68 1.53 -9.21
N LEU A 28 4.41 1.81 -10.28
CA LEU A 28 4.23 2.99 -11.12
C LEU A 28 4.08 2.54 -12.57
N PRO A 29 2.86 2.54 -13.13
CA PRO A 29 2.65 2.21 -14.53
C PRO A 29 3.08 3.39 -15.43
N SER A 30 3.48 3.10 -16.66
CA SER A 30 3.85 4.11 -17.66
C SER A 30 2.66 4.98 -18.09
N GLN A 31 1.45 4.44 -17.98
CA GLN A 31 0.16 5.10 -18.25
C GLN A 31 -0.94 4.43 -17.41
N THR A 32 -1.95 5.18 -16.97
CA THR A 32 -3.10 4.59 -16.27
C THR A 32 -4.40 4.58 -17.06
N VAL A 33 -4.53 5.43 -18.09
CA VAL A 33 -5.66 5.44 -19.02
C VAL A 33 -5.11 5.40 -20.45
N ILE A 34 -5.47 4.37 -21.20
CA ILE A 34 -5.09 4.18 -22.60
C ILE A 34 -6.29 3.61 -23.37
N ALA A 35 -6.31 3.74 -24.69
CA ALA A 35 -7.28 3.05 -25.53
C ALA A 35 -6.57 2.42 -26.73
N GLY A 36 -6.87 1.16 -27.01
CA GLY A 36 -6.39 0.44 -28.18
C GLY A 36 -6.79 -1.03 -28.16
N ASP A 37 -6.50 -1.74 -29.25
CA ASP A 37 -6.87 -3.16 -29.38
C ASP A 37 -6.16 -4.05 -28.34
N SER A 38 -4.83 -3.89 -28.20
CA SER A 38 -4.00 -4.57 -27.21
C SER A 38 -2.79 -3.70 -26.81
N PRO A 39 -3.02 -2.52 -26.21
CA PRO A 39 -1.92 -1.64 -25.82
C PRO A 39 -1.06 -2.29 -24.73
N TRP A 40 0.19 -1.86 -24.68
CA TRP A 40 1.16 -2.30 -23.69
C TRP A 40 1.44 -1.17 -22.71
N ILE A 41 1.59 -1.55 -21.45
CA ILE A 41 2.19 -0.68 -20.44
C ILE A 41 3.39 -1.36 -19.80
N THR A 42 4.31 -0.55 -19.32
CA THR A 42 5.42 -1.00 -18.47
C THR A 42 5.14 -0.53 -17.05
N VAL A 43 5.44 -1.36 -16.06
CA VAL A 43 5.28 -1.05 -14.64
C VAL A 43 6.64 -1.11 -13.95
N ASP A 44 6.98 -0.02 -13.27
CA ASP A 44 8.12 0.04 -12.36
C ASP A 44 7.68 -0.30 -10.93
N ALA A 45 8.38 -1.24 -10.29
CA ALA A 45 8.13 -1.71 -8.94
C ALA A 45 9.36 -1.46 -8.06
N ALA A 46 9.24 -0.58 -7.06
CA ALA A 46 10.38 -0.17 -6.24
C ALA A 46 10.01 0.14 -4.80
N VAL A 47 11.03 0.12 -3.96
CA VAL A 47 11.03 0.67 -2.61
C VAL A 47 12.03 1.83 -2.61
N SER A 48 11.63 3.00 -2.11
CA SER A 48 12.42 4.21 -2.21
C SER A 48 12.45 5.05 -0.93
N ASN A 49 13.48 5.87 -0.80
CA ASN A 49 13.54 6.92 0.23
C ASN A 49 12.79 8.16 -0.25
N ASP A 50 12.98 8.53 -1.52
CA ASP A 50 12.23 9.62 -2.15
C ASP A 50 11.11 9.02 -3.01
N LEU A 51 9.89 9.56 -2.91
CA LEU A 51 8.73 9.02 -3.61
C LEU A 51 8.95 8.99 -5.13
N PHE A 52 8.75 7.83 -5.76
CA PHE A 52 8.97 7.58 -7.19
C PHE A 52 10.41 7.76 -7.69
N TYR A 53 11.41 7.60 -6.81
CA TYR A 53 12.83 7.55 -7.21
C TYR A 53 13.46 6.19 -6.94
N PHE A 54 14.29 5.71 -7.86
CA PHE A 54 14.97 4.42 -7.76
C PHE A 54 16.25 4.52 -6.91
N ASN A 55 16.12 4.61 -5.58
CA ASN A 55 17.28 4.89 -4.70
C ASN A 55 17.39 4.05 -3.42
N HIS A 56 16.60 2.99 -3.26
CA HIS A 56 16.74 2.07 -2.12
C HIS A 56 16.87 0.61 -2.55
N VAL A 57 15.78 -0.10 -2.87
CA VAL A 57 15.81 -1.51 -3.33
C VAL A 57 14.63 -1.81 -4.28
N PRO A 58 14.73 -2.83 -5.15
CA PRO A 58 13.59 -3.27 -5.95
C PRO A 58 12.46 -3.79 -5.05
N LEU A 59 11.22 -3.52 -5.43
CA LEU A 59 10.08 -4.25 -4.88
C LEU A 59 10.07 -5.64 -5.52
N ARG A 60 10.11 -6.68 -4.68
CA ARG A 60 10.02 -8.07 -5.14
C ARG A 60 8.60 -8.37 -5.60
N THR A 61 8.49 -9.11 -6.71
CA THR A 61 7.22 -9.40 -7.38
C THR A 61 6.76 -10.86 -7.22
N ASP A 62 7.30 -11.59 -6.24
CA ASP A 62 6.86 -12.97 -5.94
C ASP A 62 5.35 -13.05 -5.64
N GLY A 63 4.78 -11.97 -5.09
CA GLY A 63 3.35 -11.82 -4.81
C GLY A 63 2.58 -11.02 -5.86
N LEU A 64 3.11 -10.86 -7.08
CA LEU A 64 2.45 -10.12 -8.15
C LEU A 64 1.20 -10.86 -8.64
N VAL A 65 0.08 -10.15 -8.64
CA VAL A 65 -1.21 -10.58 -9.16
C VAL A 65 -1.71 -9.49 -10.10
N ILE A 66 -2.03 -9.87 -11.33
CA ILE A 66 -2.66 -9.00 -12.31
C ILE A 66 -4.04 -9.57 -12.61
N THR A 67 -5.09 -8.80 -12.34
CA THR A 67 -6.48 -9.17 -12.58
C THR A 67 -7.02 -8.38 -13.76
N ALA A 68 -7.53 -9.08 -14.77
CA ALA A 68 -8.11 -8.53 -15.99
C ALA A 68 -9.57 -8.07 -15.79
N PRO A 69 -10.14 -7.30 -16.73
CA PRO A 69 -11.52 -6.79 -16.68
C PRO A 69 -12.61 -7.84 -16.47
N ASP A 70 -12.39 -9.08 -16.87
CA ASP A 70 -13.30 -10.22 -16.68
C ASP A 70 -13.09 -10.95 -15.33
N GLY A 71 -12.11 -10.53 -14.53
CA GLY A 71 -11.72 -11.13 -13.26
C GLY A 71 -10.69 -12.26 -13.37
N SER A 72 -10.27 -12.63 -14.58
CA SER A 72 -9.22 -13.63 -14.78
C SER A 72 -7.85 -13.10 -14.35
N GLN A 73 -6.95 -14.00 -13.94
CA GLN A 73 -5.56 -13.63 -13.65
C GLN A 73 -4.71 -13.73 -14.90
N MET A 74 -3.77 -12.80 -15.07
CA MET A 74 -2.78 -12.82 -16.14
C MET A 74 -1.36 -12.72 -15.59
N GLN A 75 -0.39 -13.17 -16.41
CA GLN A 75 1.02 -13.09 -16.08
C GLN A 75 1.63 -11.80 -16.63
N ALA A 76 2.58 -11.24 -15.88
CA ALA A 76 3.43 -10.18 -16.38
C ALA A 76 4.41 -10.71 -17.42
N GLN A 77 4.79 -9.87 -18.37
CA GLN A 77 5.78 -10.16 -19.41
C GLN A 77 7.08 -9.40 -19.13
N ASN A 78 8.19 -9.87 -19.71
CA ASN A 78 9.50 -9.19 -19.66
C ASN A 78 9.96 -8.78 -18.24
N VAL A 79 9.67 -9.60 -17.22
CA VAL A 79 10.03 -9.30 -15.84
C VAL A 79 11.55 -9.25 -15.68
N ALA A 80 12.09 -8.11 -15.26
CA ALA A 80 13.51 -7.91 -15.02
C ALA A 80 13.75 -7.19 -13.70
N THR A 81 14.63 -7.75 -12.85
CA THR A 81 15.00 -7.14 -11.56
C THR A 81 16.42 -6.57 -11.63
N GLY A 82 16.53 -5.26 -11.50
CA GLY A 82 17.79 -4.55 -11.36
C GLY A 82 18.16 -4.27 -9.89
N LYS A 83 19.12 -3.35 -9.70
CA LYS A 83 19.59 -2.97 -8.36
C LYS A 83 18.57 -2.20 -7.53
N TYR A 84 17.72 -1.39 -8.17
CA TYR A 84 16.81 -0.46 -7.48
C TYR A 84 15.34 -0.60 -7.88
N ARG A 85 15.04 -1.39 -8.92
CA ARG A 85 13.67 -1.60 -9.40
C ARG A 85 13.51 -2.97 -10.05
N THR A 86 12.31 -3.49 -9.94
CA THR A 86 11.81 -4.55 -10.82
C THR A 86 10.92 -3.89 -11.86
N VAL A 87 11.09 -4.23 -13.13
CA VAL A 87 10.28 -3.76 -14.25
C VAL A 87 9.60 -4.94 -14.90
N PHE A 88 8.38 -4.75 -15.39
CA PHE A 88 7.65 -5.74 -16.15
C PHE A 88 6.62 -5.08 -17.05
N ASP A 89 6.16 -5.82 -18.05
CA ASP A 89 5.18 -5.36 -19.03
C ASP A 89 3.82 -6.05 -18.84
N VAL A 90 2.75 -5.35 -19.19
CA VAL A 90 1.38 -5.86 -19.19
C VAL A 90 0.74 -5.53 -20.52
N GLU A 91 0.25 -6.57 -21.21
CA GLU A 91 -0.50 -6.44 -22.46
C GLU A 91 -2.01 -6.41 -22.16
N LEU A 92 -2.67 -5.30 -22.47
CA LEU A 92 -4.06 -5.02 -22.07
C LEU A 92 -5.05 -5.49 -23.16
N LYS A 93 -5.19 -6.80 -23.34
CA LYS A 93 -6.02 -7.42 -24.41
C LYS A 93 -7.53 -7.20 -24.31
N GLN A 94 -8.01 -6.76 -23.16
CA GLN A 94 -9.44 -6.56 -22.89
C GLN A 94 -9.69 -5.09 -22.62
N THR A 95 -10.80 -4.57 -23.13
CA THR A 95 -11.33 -3.28 -22.69
C THR A 95 -11.83 -3.40 -21.26
N GLY A 96 -11.50 -2.42 -20.41
CA GLY A 96 -11.84 -2.43 -19.00
C GLY A 96 -10.68 -2.04 -18.09
N THR A 97 -10.92 -2.17 -16.80
CA THR A 97 -9.95 -1.84 -15.76
C THR A 97 -9.24 -3.10 -15.27
N TYR A 98 -7.92 -2.99 -15.18
CA TYR A 98 -7.01 -3.98 -14.64
C TYR A 98 -6.58 -3.55 -13.23
N ARG A 99 -6.49 -4.52 -12.32
CA ARG A 99 -5.83 -4.35 -11.02
C ARG A 99 -4.46 -5.01 -11.10
N ILE A 100 -3.42 -4.26 -10.76
CA ILE A 100 -2.04 -4.76 -10.68
C ILE A 100 -1.60 -4.61 -9.23
N ALA A 101 -1.38 -5.74 -8.54
CA ALA A 101 -1.09 -5.74 -7.11
C ALA A 101 0.09 -6.64 -6.77
N VAL A 102 0.93 -6.21 -5.82
CA VAL A 102 1.86 -7.08 -5.11
C VAL A 102 1.29 -7.33 -3.71
N VAL A 103 0.88 -8.58 -3.46
CA VAL A 103 0.32 -9.02 -2.18
C VAL A 103 1.37 -9.79 -1.41
N ASN A 104 1.67 -9.32 -0.21
CA ASN A 104 2.58 -9.97 0.72
C ASN A 104 1.77 -10.52 1.89
N ASN A 105 1.88 -11.80 2.17
CA ASN A 105 1.34 -12.39 3.39
C ASN A 105 2.34 -13.41 3.93
N GLY A 106 2.79 -13.22 5.17
CA GLY A 106 3.76 -14.12 5.74
C GLY A 106 4.06 -13.87 7.20
N LEU A 107 4.80 -14.81 7.76
CA LEU A 107 5.32 -14.78 9.11
C LEU A 107 6.81 -14.49 9.07
N PHE A 108 7.25 -13.75 10.07
CA PHE A 108 8.66 -13.45 10.32
C PHE A 108 9.00 -13.95 11.72
N GLY A 109 9.95 -14.86 11.78
CA GLY A 109 10.43 -15.49 13.00
C GLY A 109 11.87 -15.13 13.29
N SER A 110 12.22 -15.07 14.58
CA SER A 110 13.61 -15.15 15.00
C SER A 110 13.74 -15.88 16.32
N TRP A 111 14.82 -16.64 16.49
CA TRP A 111 15.14 -17.37 17.72
C TRP A 111 16.67 -17.45 17.91
N GLU A 112 17.09 -17.89 19.08
CA GLU A 112 18.49 -18.22 19.36
C GLU A 112 18.75 -19.70 19.04
N GLU A 113 19.79 -19.96 18.23
CA GLU A 113 20.26 -21.30 17.89
C GLU A 113 21.79 -21.29 17.97
N ASN A 114 22.37 -22.14 18.82
CA ASN A 114 23.82 -22.22 19.05
C ASN A 114 24.48 -20.86 19.40
N GLY A 115 23.80 -20.04 20.21
CA GLY A 115 24.27 -18.70 20.60
C GLY A 115 24.20 -17.64 19.50
N GLN A 116 23.58 -17.94 18.35
CA GLN A 116 23.38 -16.99 17.26
C GLN A 116 21.90 -16.75 17.00
N ARG A 117 21.56 -15.52 16.57
CA ARG A 117 20.19 -15.18 16.20
C ARG A 117 19.89 -15.71 14.79
N LYS A 118 18.98 -16.66 14.69
CA LYS A 118 18.44 -17.15 13.43
C LYS A 118 17.21 -16.34 13.04
N ARG A 119 17.05 -16.07 11.75
CA ARG A 119 15.88 -15.40 11.17
C ARG A 119 15.20 -16.34 10.20
N TRP A 120 13.89 -16.22 10.12
CA TRP A 120 13.06 -17.03 9.25
C TRP A 120 11.93 -16.19 8.68
N ARG A 121 11.55 -16.51 7.45
CA ARG A 121 10.36 -15.97 6.79
C ARG A 121 9.65 -17.14 6.12
N GLY A 122 8.35 -17.26 6.33
CA GLY A 122 7.57 -18.32 5.73
C GLY A 122 6.07 -18.12 5.87
N SER A 123 5.32 -19.17 5.62
CA SER A 123 3.86 -19.17 5.71
C SER A 123 3.40 -19.85 7.01
N PRO A 124 2.13 -19.67 7.42
CA PRO A 124 1.57 -20.45 8.53
C PRO A 124 1.69 -21.96 8.31
N ALA A 125 1.58 -22.41 7.05
CA ALA A 125 1.69 -23.82 6.70
C ALA A 125 3.11 -24.38 6.84
N SER A 126 4.15 -23.58 6.57
CA SER A 126 5.54 -24.02 6.66
C SER A 126 6.14 -23.87 8.07
N PHE A 127 5.47 -23.14 8.96
CA PHE A 127 5.98 -22.81 10.30
C PHE A 127 6.39 -24.04 11.11
N ALA A 128 5.50 -25.03 11.25
CA ALA A 128 5.72 -26.18 12.13
C ALA A 128 6.85 -27.12 11.65
N SER A 129 7.16 -27.11 10.35
CA SER A 129 8.24 -27.91 9.76
C SER A 129 9.59 -27.17 9.76
N GLU A 130 9.58 -25.84 9.76
CA GLU A 130 10.80 -25.03 9.56
C GLU A 130 11.29 -24.33 10.83
N VAL A 131 10.43 -24.16 11.84
CA VAL A 131 10.77 -23.54 13.12
C VAL A 131 10.87 -24.62 14.21
N PRO A 132 12.00 -24.72 14.93
CA PRO A 132 12.15 -25.68 16.02
C PRO A 132 11.08 -25.50 17.11
N LYS A 133 10.52 -26.60 17.62
CA LYS A 133 9.47 -26.57 18.66
C LYS A 133 9.96 -26.00 19.99
N ASP A 134 11.24 -26.18 20.27
CA ASP A 134 11.99 -25.72 21.44
C ASP A 134 12.87 -24.51 21.12
N ALA A 135 12.54 -23.75 20.07
CA ALA A 135 13.24 -22.54 19.69
C ALA A 135 13.33 -21.56 20.88
N LYS A 136 14.55 -21.37 21.38
CA LYS A 136 14.84 -20.47 22.49
C LYS A 136 14.60 -19.01 22.07
N ASP A 137 13.93 -18.24 22.93
CA ASP A 137 13.62 -16.82 22.71
C ASP A 137 12.90 -16.56 21.38
N LEU A 138 11.99 -17.47 21.00
CA LEU A 138 11.22 -17.38 19.78
C LEU A 138 10.34 -16.12 19.77
N GLN A 139 10.54 -15.29 18.74
CA GLN A 139 9.70 -14.16 18.42
C GLN A 139 9.09 -14.37 17.05
N VAL A 140 7.76 -14.25 16.94
CA VAL A 140 7.04 -14.35 15.68
C VAL A 140 6.14 -13.15 15.50
N SER A 141 6.13 -12.61 14.28
CA SER A 141 5.21 -11.56 13.85
C SER A 141 4.59 -11.95 12.52
N GLN A 142 3.36 -11.49 12.27
CA GLN A 142 2.71 -11.64 10.99
C GLN A 142 2.65 -10.30 10.27
N SER A 143 2.85 -10.33 8.95
CA SER A 143 2.65 -9.17 8.10
C SER A 143 1.75 -9.52 6.92
N THR A 144 0.77 -8.65 6.66
CA THR A 144 -0.10 -8.72 5.49
C THR A 144 -0.09 -7.36 4.80
N GLY A 145 0.38 -7.28 3.57
CA GLY A 145 0.54 -6.03 2.83
C GLY A 145 0.00 -6.13 1.42
N ARG A 146 -0.62 -5.06 0.94
CA ARG A 146 -1.07 -4.89 -0.44
C ARG A 146 -0.49 -3.60 -1.00
N ILE A 147 0.13 -3.69 -2.17
CA ILE A 147 0.64 -2.56 -2.93
C ILE A 147 -0.03 -2.66 -4.30
N GLU A 148 -0.84 -1.69 -4.70
CA GLU A 148 -1.58 -1.78 -5.97
C GLU A 148 -1.61 -0.50 -6.80
N THR A 149 -1.87 -0.68 -8.08
CA THR A 149 -2.17 0.39 -9.05
C THR A 149 -3.25 -0.14 -10.00
N PHE A 150 -3.92 0.78 -10.68
CA PHE A 150 -5.02 0.47 -11.59
C PHE A 150 -4.76 1.07 -12.96
N VAL A 151 -5.14 0.34 -14.01
CA VAL A 151 -4.94 0.75 -15.39
C VAL A 151 -6.19 0.42 -16.19
N THR A 152 -6.69 1.36 -16.97
CA THR A 152 -7.89 1.21 -17.79
C THR A 152 -7.54 1.26 -19.27
N ASN A 153 -7.93 0.22 -20.02
CA ASN A 153 -7.95 0.22 -21.48
C ASN A 153 -9.38 0.52 -21.98
N GLY A 154 -9.61 1.68 -22.59
CA GLY A 154 -10.92 2.09 -23.08
C GLY A 154 -11.91 2.42 -21.96
N SER A 155 -13.09 1.78 -21.96
CA SER A 155 -14.13 2.05 -20.95
C SER A 155 -13.84 1.33 -19.63
N PRO A 156 -14.03 1.97 -18.46
CA PRO A 156 -13.74 1.36 -17.16
C PRO A 156 -14.69 0.20 -16.82
N SER A 157 -14.22 -0.73 -15.99
CA SER A 157 -15.01 -1.86 -15.48
C SER A 157 -14.72 -2.15 -14.01
N GLN A 158 -15.66 -2.78 -13.30
CA GLN A 158 -15.58 -2.94 -11.84
C GLN A 158 -15.12 -4.33 -11.38
N THR A 159 -15.18 -5.35 -12.24
CA THR A 159 -14.95 -6.75 -11.86
C THR A 159 -13.57 -6.96 -11.23
N ALA A 160 -12.51 -6.38 -11.83
CA ALA A 160 -11.16 -6.48 -11.32
C ALA A 160 -10.95 -5.76 -9.97
N LEU A 161 -11.84 -4.82 -9.63
CA LEU A 161 -11.77 -4.00 -8.42
C LEU A 161 -12.45 -4.65 -7.21
N ALA A 162 -13.14 -5.78 -7.40
CA ALA A 162 -13.79 -6.50 -6.32
C ALA A 162 -12.80 -6.89 -5.20
N ALA A 163 -13.21 -6.74 -3.94
CA ALA A 163 -12.39 -7.11 -2.79
C ALA A 163 -12.28 -8.65 -2.66
N THR A 164 -11.13 -9.13 -2.19
CA THR A 164 -10.85 -10.55 -1.95
C THR A 164 -11.26 -11.00 -0.53
N GLY A 165 -11.52 -10.05 0.36
CA GLY A 165 -11.86 -10.28 1.77
C GLY A 165 -10.65 -10.50 2.66
N GLN A 166 -9.44 -10.14 2.23
CA GLN A 166 -8.20 -10.42 2.96
C GLN A 166 -7.34 -9.18 3.19
N GLY A 167 -7.03 -8.92 4.46
CA GLY A 167 -6.22 -7.77 4.88
C GLY A 167 -6.91 -6.44 4.61
N LEU A 168 -6.11 -5.39 4.41
CA LEU A 168 -6.62 -4.05 4.08
C LEU A 168 -6.88 -3.90 2.58
N GLU A 169 -8.10 -3.56 2.20
CA GLU A 169 -8.55 -3.47 0.79
C GLU A 169 -9.26 -2.17 0.50
N LEU A 170 -8.93 -1.55 -0.63
CA LEU A 170 -9.67 -0.40 -1.14
C LEU A 170 -10.80 -0.86 -2.06
N VAL A 171 -11.99 -0.38 -1.77
CA VAL A 171 -13.17 -0.47 -2.62
C VAL A 171 -13.41 0.91 -3.22
N ALA A 172 -13.40 0.98 -4.54
CA ALA A 172 -13.62 2.19 -5.31
C ALA A 172 -15.09 2.63 -5.21
N VAL A 173 -15.35 3.76 -4.56
CA VAL A 173 -16.63 4.48 -4.69
C VAL A 173 -16.52 5.43 -5.89
N THR A 174 -15.43 6.21 -5.96
CA THR A 174 -14.93 6.84 -7.18
C THR A 174 -13.96 5.90 -7.88
N HIS A 175 -14.04 5.80 -9.21
CA HIS A 175 -13.19 4.90 -9.98
C HIS A 175 -11.71 5.36 -9.93
N PRO A 176 -10.73 4.47 -9.71
CA PRO A 176 -9.34 4.86 -9.43
C PRO A 176 -8.58 5.44 -10.63
N ASN A 177 -9.11 5.30 -11.84
CA ASN A 177 -8.61 5.97 -13.05
C ASN A 177 -9.52 7.11 -13.54
N ASP A 178 -10.42 7.59 -12.69
CA ASP A 178 -11.36 8.69 -12.98
C ASP A 178 -11.20 9.77 -11.91
N LEU A 179 -9.99 10.34 -11.83
CA LEU A 179 -9.58 11.30 -10.81
C LEU A 179 -9.09 12.58 -11.48
N PHE A 180 -9.67 13.72 -11.12
CA PHE A 180 -9.32 15.02 -11.67
C PHE A 180 -8.91 16.02 -10.59
N ALA A 181 -7.98 16.91 -10.94
CA ALA A 181 -7.59 18.01 -10.08
C ALA A 181 -8.78 18.92 -9.76
N GLY A 182 -8.88 19.38 -8.52
CA GLY A 182 -9.99 20.18 -8.00
C GLY A 182 -11.22 19.36 -7.61
N GLU A 183 -11.31 18.08 -7.97
CA GLU A 183 -12.46 17.23 -7.67
C GLU A 183 -12.23 16.35 -6.43
N SER A 184 -13.34 15.98 -5.78
CA SER A 184 -13.33 15.07 -4.64
C SER A 184 -13.56 13.63 -5.09
N ALA A 185 -12.66 12.73 -4.70
CA ALA A 185 -12.84 11.29 -4.84
C ALA A 185 -13.14 10.64 -3.49
N THR A 186 -13.95 9.59 -3.48
CA THR A 186 -14.28 8.81 -2.28
C THR A 186 -13.86 7.36 -2.46
N PHE A 187 -13.32 6.78 -1.39
CA PHE A 187 -12.93 5.38 -1.32
C PHE A 187 -13.42 4.77 -0.02
N ARG A 188 -13.62 3.45 -0.01
CA ARG A 188 -13.91 2.69 1.22
C ARG A 188 -12.80 1.71 1.49
N MET A 189 -12.29 1.69 2.71
CA MET A 189 -11.38 0.66 3.17
C MET A 189 -12.13 -0.46 3.88
N LEU A 190 -11.75 -1.69 3.54
CA LEU A 190 -12.13 -2.89 4.23
C LEU A 190 -10.93 -3.49 4.96
N LEU A 191 -11.19 -4.17 6.06
CA LEU A 191 -10.27 -5.00 6.80
C LEU A 191 -10.89 -6.39 6.93
N ASP A 192 -10.29 -7.36 6.24
CA ASP A 192 -10.80 -8.74 6.14
C ASP A 192 -12.30 -8.78 5.72
N GLY A 193 -12.64 -7.99 4.69
CA GLY A 193 -13.99 -7.91 4.12
C GLY A 193 -15.00 -7.03 4.88
N LYS A 194 -14.62 -6.42 6.01
CA LYS A 194 -15.51 -5.53 6.81
C LYS A 194 -15.05 -4.08 6.74
N PRO A 195 -15.95 -3.08 6.80
CA PRO A 195 -15.54 -1.67 6.89
C PRO A 195 -14.48 -1.41 7.96
N ALA A 196 -13.43 -0.66 7.61
CA ALA A 196 -12.30 -0.37 8.48
C ALA A 196 -12.26 1.11 8.85
N SER A 197 -12.71 1.45 10.06
CA SER A 197 -12.75 2.82 10.57
C SER A 197 -11.43 3.26 11.23
N GLY A 198 -11.19 4.58 11.28
CA GLY A 198 -10.07 5.18 11.99
C GLY A 198 -8.69 4.96 11.36
N LEU A 199 -8.60 4.38 10.17
CA LEU A 199 -7.35 4.24 9.42
C LEU A 199 -6.83 5.62 9.05
N GLN A 200 -5.55 5.87 9.32
CA GLN A 200 -4.89 7.14 9.02
C GLN A 200 -4.12 7.00 7.71
N PHE A 201 -4.50 7.79 6.70
CA PHE A 201 -3.81 7.83 5.43
C PHE A 201 -2.81 8.98 5.37
N GLU A 202 -1.64 8.68 4.79
CA GLU A 202 -0.76 9.68 4.18
C GLU A 202 -0.92 9.59 2.66
N ILE A 203 -1.19 10.71 2.01
CA ILE A 203 -1.32 10.82 0.56
C ILE A 203 -0.34 11.88 0.09
N THR A 204 0.60 11.50 -0.78
CA THR A 204 1.67 12.39 -1.23
C THR A 204 1.77 12.36 -2.74
N ARG A 205 1.71 13.53 -3.38
CA ARG A 205 1.95 13.68 -4.82
C ARG A 205 3.42 13.41 -5.15
N GLY A 206 3.70 12.78 -6.29
CA GLY A 206 5.05 12.62 -6.83
C GLY A 206 5.78 13.96 -7.05
N GLY A 207 7.07 13.87 -7.41
CA GLY A 207 7.90 15.07 -7.65
C GLY A 207 8.36 15.78 -6.38
N THR A 208 8.30 15.11 -5.22
CA THR A 208 8.69 15.66 -3.91
C THR A 208 10.09 16.26 -3.87
N ARG A 209 11.04 15.71 -4.65
CA ARG A 209 12.43 16.19 -4.73
C ARG A 209 12.57 17.62 -5.25
N TYR A 210 11.57 18.10 -5.99
CA TYR A 210 11.56 19.44 -6.57
C TYR A 210 10.68 20.42 -5.77
N ARG A 211 10.23 20.03 -4.58
CA ARG A 211 9.43 20.87 -3.68
C ARG A 211 10.16 21.13 -2.37
N ASN A 212 9.86 22.26 -1.74
CA ASN A 212 10.39 22.60 -0.43
C ASN A 212 9.73 21.80 0.72
N ALA A 213 8.63 21.10 0.43
CA ALA A 213 7.90 20.25 1.37
C ALA A 213 7.25 19.06 0.64
N GLN A 214 6.93 18.00 1.39
CA GLN A 214 6.26 16.82 0.82
C GLN A 214 4.83 17.13 0.34
N GLU A 215 4.14 18.08 0.99
CA GLU A 215 2.74 18.44 0.72
C GLU A 215 1.80 17.25 0.90
N SER A 216 2.04 16.45 1.94
CA SER A 216 1.22 15.28 2.27
C SER A 216 -0.17 15.71 2.74
N ILE A 217 -1.18 15.06 2.19
CA ILE A 217 -2.58 15.16 2.61
C ILE A 217 -2.82 14.04 3.62
N HIS A 218 -3.42 14.38 4.76
CA HIS A 218 -3.81 13.42 5.79
C HIS A 218 -5.33 13.34 5.90
N VAL A 219 -5.87 12.12 5.78
CA VAL A 219 -7.30 11.83 5.90
C VAL A 219 -7.48 10.57 6.73
N SER A 220 -8.65 10.41 7.34
CA SER A 220 -8.97 9.23 8.12
C SER A 220 -10.28 8.58 7.67
N THR A 221 -10.38 7.26 7.78
CA THR A 221 -11.63 6.57 7.49
C THR A 221 -12.69 6.79 8.58
N ASP A 222 -13.93 7.00 8.16
CA ASP A 222 -15.10 7.15 9.03
C ASP A 222 -15.63 5.79 9.54
N ALA A 223 -16.80 5.80 10.19
CA ALA A 223 -17.43 4.60 10.77
C ALA A 223 -17.81 3.55 9.70
N GLU A 224 -18.12 4.00 8.48
CA GLU A 224 -18.41 3.20 7.30
C GLU A 224 -17.14 2.78 6.53
N GLY A 225 -15.97 3.12 7.08
CA GLY A 225 -14.66 2.85 6.49
C GLY A 225 -14.35 3.74 5.29
N GLN A 226 -15.10 4.82 5.06
CA GLN A 226 -14.92 5.71 3.93
C GLN A 226 -13.96 6.85 4.24
N PHE A 227 -13.22 7.30 3.23
CA PHE A 227 -12.51 8.57 3.26
C PHE A 227 -12.70 9.28 1.91
N SER A 228 -12.69 10.61 1.96
CA SER A 228 -12.71 11.45 0.77
C SER A 228 -11.47 12.31 0.69
N VAL A 229 -10.99 12.56 -0.52
CA VAL A 229 -9.85 13.43 -0.80
C VAL A 229 -10.18 14.33 -1.97
N THR A 230 -9.96 15.63 -1.81
CA THR A 230 -9.97 16.59 -2.92
C THR A 230 -8.56 16.71 -3.46
N TRP A 231 -8.37 16.43 -4.74
CA TRP A 231 -7.04 16.41 -5.35
C TRP A 231 -6.60 17.82 -5.70
N PRO A 232 -5.54 18.37 -5.07
CA PRO A 232 -5.18 19.77 -5.30
C PRO A 232 -4.61 20.01 -6.70
N GLU A 233 -3.83 19.07 -7.21
CA GLU A 233 -3.14 19.20 -8.50
C GLU A 233 -3.10 17.87 -9.25
N ALA A 234 -2.93 17.92 -10.56
CA ALA A 234 -2.68 16.73 -11.38
C ALA A 234 -1.31 16.10 -11.06
N GLY A 235 -1.20 14.79 -11.32
CA GLY A 235 0.01 14.00 -11.18
C GLY A 235 -0.23 12.62 -10.56
N MET A 236 0.85 11.85 -10.42
CA MET A 236 0.82 10.57 -9.71
C MET A 236 0.84 10.80 -8.20
N TYR A 237 -0.07 10.16 -7.49
CA TYR A 237 -0.17 10.17 -6.03
C TYR A 237 0.14 8.80 -5.46
N TRP A 238 0.81 8.80 -4.32
CA TRP A 238 1.03 7.63 -3.48
C TRP A 238 0.24 7.76 -2.21
N LEU A 239 -0.45 6.70 -1.81
CA LEU A 239 -1.29 6.65 -0.63
C LEU A 239 -0.84 5.47 0.22
N GLU A 240 -0.71 5.67 1.53
CA GLU A 240 -0.40 4.60 2.48
C GLU A 240 -1.28 4.70 3.72
N THR A 241 -1.70 3.54 4.21
CA THR A 241 -2.14 3.36 5.60
C THR A 241 -1.53 2.09 6.17
N THR A 242 -1.32 2.08 7.49
CA THR A 242 -0.95 0.87 8.23
C THR A 242 -1.93 0.64 9.37
N TYR A 243 -2.05 -0.61 9.79
CA TYR A 243 -2.89 -1.01 10.90
C TYR A 243 -2.22 -2.18 11.63
N GLU A 244 -2.52 -2.34 12.91
CA GLU A 244 -2.01 -3.45 13.70
C GLU A 244 -3.14 -4.05 14.53
N ASP A 245 -3.22 -5.37 14.56
CA ASP A 245 -4.11 -6.10 15.46
C ASP A 245 -3.44 -7.39 15.99
N ASP A 246 -4.19 -8.11 16.82
CA ASP A 246 -3.83 -9.40 17.40
C ASP A 246 -4.48 -10.59 16.66
N ARG A 247 -5.12 -10.35 15.50
CA ARG A 247 -5.81 -11.38 14.70
C ARG A 247 -4.81 -12.15 13.83
N THR A 248 -3.90 -12.85 14.48
CA THR A 248 -2.86 -13.63 13.83
C THR A 248 -3.35 -15.01 13.42
N SER A 249 -2.71 -15.59 12.40
CA SER A 249 -2.99 -16.94 11.91
C SER A 249 -2.34 -18.04 12.75
N LEU A 250 -1.45 -17.68 13.69
CA LEU A 250 -0.76 -18.62 14.58
C LEU A 250 -0.71 -18.04 16.01
N PRO A 251 -0.93 -18.86 17.05
CA PRO A 251 -0.80 -18.42 18.44
C PRO A 251 0.59 -17.86 18.81
N GLN A 252 1.64 -18.33 18.14
CA GLN A 252 3.02 -17.88 18.37
C GLN A 252 3.26 -16.44 17.90
N ALA A 253 2.45 -15.95 16.95
CA ALA A 253 2.52 -14.58 16.49
C ALA A 253 1.64 -13.72 17.40
N GLY A 254 2.26 -12.80 18.13
CA GLY A 254 1.52 -11.92 19.05
C GLY A 254 0.84 -10.72 18.39
N LYS A 255 1.26 -10.36 17.17
CA LYS A 255 0.75 -9.21 16.41
C LYS A 255 0.75 -9.47 14.91
N ARG A 256 -0.24 -8.90 14.24
CA ARG A 256 -0.36 -8.82 12.78
C ARG A 256 -0.27 -7.37 12.35
N ARG A 257 0.77 -7.03 11.61
CA ARG A 257 0.91 -5.73 10.94
C ARG A 257 0.26 -5.81 9.57
N LEU A 258 -0.62 -4.86 9.28
CA LEU A 258 -1.25 -4.69 7.99
C LEU A 258 -0.79 -3.40 7.33
N SER A 259 -0.61 -3.44 6.00
CA SER A 259 -0.30 -2.26 5.20
C SER A 259 -1.11 -2.26 3.91
N TYR A 260 -1.55 -1.07 3.51
CA TYR A 260 -2.14 -0.85 2.21
C TYR A 260 -1.45 0.34 1.55
N VAL A 261 -1.03 0.15 0.31
CA VAL A 261 -0.42 1.17 -0.53
C VAL A 261 -1.11 1.19 -1.89
N ALA A 262 -1.40 2.39 -2.39
CA ALA A 262 -1.84 2.59 -3.76
C ALA A 262 -1.05 3.68 -4.47
N THR A 263 -0.85 3.49 -5.77
CA THR A 263 -0.44 4.55 -6.69
C THR A 263 -1.62 4.89 -7.60
N LEU A 264 -2.02 6.16 -7.66
CA LEU A 264 -3.15 6.65 -8.44
C LEU A 264 -2.73 7.85 -9.31
N GLU A 265 -3.25 7.95 -10.52
CA GLU A 265 -3.05 9.14 -11.37
C GLU A 265 -4.23 10.10 -11.21
N VAL A 266 -3.94 11.39 -11.03
CA VAL A 266 -4.91 12.47 -11.10
C VAL A 266 -4.63 13.28 -12.37
N LEU A 267 -5.64 13.42 -13.23
CA LEU A 267 -5.56 14.16 -14.48
C LEU A 267 -5.89 15.65 -14.30
N PRO A 268 -5.40 16.53 -15.18
CA PRO A 268 -5.92 17.90 -15.26
C PRO A 268 -7.37 17.88 -15.77
N GLN A 269 -8.14 18.91 -15.40
CA GLN A 269 -9.45 19.18 -16.02
C GLN A 269 -9.33 19.56 -17.50
#